data_AF-A0A9D6MX62-F1
#
_entry.id   AF-A0A9D6MX62-F1
#
_cell.length_a   1.000
_cell.length_b   1.000
_cell.length_c   1.000
_cell.angle_alpha   90.00
_cell.angle_beta   90.00
_cell.angle_gamma   90.00
#
_symmetry.space_group_name_H-M   'P 1'
#
loop_
_entity.id
_entity.type
_entity.pdbx_description
1 polymer ?
#
loop_
_entity_poly.entity_id
_entity_poly.type
_entity_poly.pdbx_seq_one_letter_code
_entity_poly.pdbx_strand_id
1 'polypeptide(L)'
;MKTELGHRKDIVAIGKMIHARGWISSTDGNMSIKISEDRILTTPTGVHKGFMEEDDLILVDMDGKKVSGSRNPSSEIALHLACYKNRPDIGAVVHAHPTLCIAFSVAGIQLAQCLLPEVIFTLGSIPTADYAAPTTQDVPKSIEKVIKEYDAVILERHGSVTIGKTIFDAFYTLERMEHVAEITYHARALGNARPLSGAQVDELLKIRESLGLPGKKVTCNDCNACSKHDCSSSSQRETSSPAPAKKDDDSALVELITREVMAELRRAS
;
A
#
# COMPACT_ATOMS: atom_id res chain seq x y z
N MET A 1 -11.95 22.13 18.26
CA MET A 1 -12.15 21.64 16.88
C MET A 1 -11.43 22.61 15.94
N LYS A 2 -10.71 22.12 14.93
CA LYS A 2 -9.93 22.99 14.01
C LYS A 2 -10.89 23.67 13.02
N THR A 3 -10.59 24.89 12.61
CA THR A 3 -11.42 25.63 11.63
C THR A 3 -11.16 25.10 10.21
N GLU A 4 -12.10 25.36 9.29
CA GLU A 4 -11.91 25.01 7.87
C GLU A 4 -10.63 25.65 7.30
N LEU A 5 -10.37 26.93 7.59
CA LEU A 5 -9.13 27.60 7.20
C LEU A 5 -7.88 26.89 7.75
N GLY A 6 -7.96 26.37 8.98
CA GLY A 6 -6.89 25.55 9.55
C GLY A 6 -6.64 24.26 8.75
N HIS A 7 -7.70 23.58 8.32
CA HIS A 7 -7.59 22.38 7.48
C HIS A 7 -7.06 22.70 6.08
N ARG A 8 -7.47 23.84 5.50
CA ARG A 8 -6.94 24.32 4.22
C ARG A 8 -5.42 24.51 4.28
N LYS A 9 -4.94 25.18 5.32
CA LYS A 9 -3.50 25.38 5.57
C LYS A 9 -2.74 24.06 5.70
N ASP A 10 -3.31 23.07 6.37
CA ASP A 10 -2.66 21.76 6.49
C ASP A 10 -2.52 21.07 5.13
N ILE A 11 -3.58 21.03 4.31
CA ILE A 11 -3.53 20.41 2.98
C ILE A 11 -2.50 21.12 2.09
N VAL A 12 -2.47 22.46 2.11
CA VAL A 12 -1.47 23.26 1.37
C VAL A 12 -0.05 22.92 1.84
N ALA A 13 0.18 22.81 3.15
CA ALA A 13 1.48 22.44 3.72
C ALA A 13 1.92 21.03 3.31
N ILE A 14 1.01 20.04 3.39
CA ILE A 14 1.30 18.68 2.92
C ILE A 14 1.62 18.68 1.42
N GLY A 15 0.84 19.40 0.59
CA GLY A 15 1.10 19.53 -0.85
C GLY A 15 2.51 20.03 -1.18
N LYS A 16 2.97 21.06 -0.47
CA LYS A 16 4.35 21.57 -0.58
C LYS A 16 5.38 20.51 -0.18
N MET A 17 5.13 19.78 0.92
CA MET A 17 6.05 18.76 1.44
C MET A 17 6.17 17.53 0.53
N ILE A 18 5.05 17.02 -0.01
CA ILE A 18 5.07 15.86 -0.92
C ILE A 18 5.69 16.23 -2.27
N HIS A 19 5.48 17.47 -2.75
CA HIS A 19 6.13 17.96 -3.96
C HIS A 19 7.65 18.10 -3.75
N ALA A 20 8.08 18.72 -2.65
CA ALA A 20 9.50 18.92 -2.35
C ALA A 20 10.29 17.61 -2.24
N ARG A 21 9.61 16.51 -1.86
CA ARG A 21 10.19 15.16 -1.81
C ARG A 21 10.09 14.38 -3.13
N GLY A 22 9.44 14.94 -4.16
CA GLY A 22 9.26 14.27 -5.45
C GLY A 22 8.24 13.13 -5.45
N TRP A 23 7.32 13.08 -4.47
CA TRP A 23 6.29 12.04 -4.39
C TRP A 23 5.04 12.34 -5.20
N ILE A 24 5.05 13.45 -5.95
CA ILE A 24 4.04 13.80 -6.94
C ILE A 24 4.74 14.58 -8.05
N SER A 25 4.21 14.46 -9.26
CA SER A 25 4.65 15.26 -10.40
C SER A 25 3.50 16.15 -10.87
N SER A 26 3.80 17.41 -11.20
CA SER A 26 2.82 18.30 -11.81
C SER A 26 1.49 18.39 -11.03
N THR A 27 0.37 18.02 -11.66
CA THR A 27 -0.99 18.10 -11.12
C THR A 27 -1.46 16.81 -10.45
N ASP A 28 -0.60 15.80 -10.38
CA ASP A 28 -0.90 14.46 -9.87
C ASP A 28 -1.13 14.46 -8.35
N GLY A 29 -1.63 13.32 -7.86
CA GLY A 29 -2.00 13.15 -6.46
C GLY A 29 -3.21 13.98 -6.05
N ASN A 30 -3.74 13.68 -4.88
CA ASN A 30 -4.86 14.40 -4.28
C ASN A 30 -4.93 14.14 -2.78
N MET A 31 -5.46 15.11 -2.04
CA MET A 31 -5.56 15.07 -0.59
C MET A 31 -6.94 15.51 -0.17
N SER A 32 -7.48 14.89 0.88
CA SER A 32 -8.74 15.34 1.45
C SER A 32 -8.81 15.15 2.95
N ILE A 33 -9.66 15.97 3.58
CA ILE A 33 -10.01 15.93 5.00
C ILE A 33 -11.53 15.89 5.12
N LYS A 34 -12.05 14.97 5.91
CA LYS A 34 -13.45 14.96 6.32
C LYS A 34 -13.67 16.00 7.42
N ILE A 35 -14.44 17.05 7.12
CA ILE A 35 -14.64 18.19 8.04
C ILE A 35 -15.99 18.14 8.78
N SER A 36 -16.93 17.33 8.28
CA SER A 36 -18.20 16.98 8.94
C SER A 36 -18.63 15.58 8.51
N GLU A 37 -19.76 15.08 9.01
CA GLU A 37 -20.32 13.79 8.57
C GLU A 37 -20.60 13.74 7.06
N ASP A 38 -20.94 14.88 6.47
CA ASP A 38 -21.45 15.03 5.12
C ASP A 38 -20.59 15.93 4.20
N ARG A 39 -19.41 16.39 4.67
CA ARG A 39 -18.53 17.28 3.90
C ARG A 39 -17.07 16.85 3.96
N ILE A 40 -16.43 16.92 2.80
CA ILE A 40 -15.02 16.67 2.61
C ILE A 40 -14.39 17.92 1.95
N LEU A 41 -13.30 18.40 2.53
CA LEU A 41 -12.41 19.38 1.92
C LEU A 41 -11.37 18.63 1.09
N THR A 42 -11.23 18.96 -0.19
CA THR A 42 -10.36 18.24 -1.12
C THR A 42 -9.58 19.16 -2.05
N THR A 43 -8.46 18.68 -2.54
CA THR A 43 -7.67 19.36 -3.57
C THR A 43 -8.39 19.39 -4.93
N PRO A 44 -8.20 20.46 -5.71
CA PRO A 44 -8.78 20.57 -7.05
C PRO A 44 -8.04 19.72 -8.09
N THR A 45 -8.74 19.41 -9.18
CA THR A 45 -8.14 18.89 -10.40
C THR A 45 -7.31 19.96 -11.12
N GLY A 46 -6.27 19.54 -11.84
CA GLY A 46 -5.48 20.42 -12.72
C GLY A 46 -4.61 21.48 -12.03
N VAL A 47 -4.47 21.43 -10.70
CA VAL A 47 -3.60 22.35 -9.94
C VAL A 47 -2.39 21.60 -9.40
N HIS A 48 -1.23 22.22 -9.54
CA HIS A 48 0.03 21.73 -9.01
C HIS A 48 0.01 21.76 -7.48
N LYS A 49 0.09 20.61 -6.81
CA LYS A 49 -0.13 20.54 -5.35
C LYS A 49 1.00 21.20 -4.53
N GLY A 50 2.18 21.40 -5.12
CA GLY A 50 3.25 22.21 -4.52
C GLY A 50 3.01 23.72 -4.56
N PHE A 51 2.10 24.20 -5.42
CA PHE A 51 1.82 25.63 -5.65
C PHE A 51 0.37 26.02 -5.39
N MET A 52 -0.45 25.10 -4.87
CA MET A 52 -1.83 25.40 -4.52
C MET A 52 -1.89 26.35 -3.32
N GLU A 53 -2.92 27.19 -3.31
CA GLU A 53 -3.26 28.07 -2.20
C GLU A 53 -4.54 27.60 -1.50
N GLU A 54 -4.81 28.15 -0.32
CA GLU A 54 -5.95 27.73 0.50
C GLU A 54 -7.29 27.90 -0.23
N ASP A 55 -7.42 28.94 -1.04
CA ASP A 55 -8.63 29.28 -1.80
C ASP A 55 -8.87 28.35 -3.01
N ASP A 56 -7.86 27.59 -3.42
CA ASP A 56 -8.00 26.58 -4.48
C ASP A 56 -8.77 25.33 -4.01
N LEU A 57 -8.83 25.09 -2.70
CA LEU A 57 -9.46 23.89 -2.13
C LEU A 57 -10.98 23.96 -2.17
N ILE A 58 -11.59 22.79 -2.33
CA ILE A 58 -13.00 22.63 -2.69
C ILE A 58 -13.72 21.83 -1.61
N LEU A 59 -14.95 22.21 -1.29
CA LEU A 59 -15.84 21.37 -0.50
C LEU A 59 -16.71 20.50 -1.41
N VAL A 60 -16.75 19.21 -1.12
CA VAL A 60 -17.64 18.24 -1.74
C VAL A 60 -18.49 17.54 -0.69
N ASP A 61 -19.64 17.02 -1.08
CA ASP A 61 -20.43 16.11 -0.27
C ASP A 61 -19.93 14.65 -0.38
N MET A 62 -20.59 13.74 0.34
CA MET A 62 -20.24 12.31 0.34
C MET A 62 -20.62 11.57 -0.96
N ASP A 63 -21.31 12.24 -1.89
CA ASP A 63 -21.56 11.76 -3.25
C ASP A 63 -20.52 12.31 -4.24
N GLY A 64 -19.55 13.11 -3.76
CA GLY A 64 -18.50 13.73 -4.56
C GLY A 64 -18.94 14.96 -5.34
N LYS A 65 -20.15 15.47 -5.09
CA LYS A 65 -20.68 16.67 -5.75
C LYS A 65 -20.11 17.91 -5.07
N LYS A 66 -19.70 18.88 -5.90
CA LYS A 66 -19.18 20.17 -5.43
C LYS A 66 -20.26 20.93 -4.66
N VAL A 67 -19.94 21.29 -3.42
CA VAL A 67 -20.75 22.14 -2.54
C VAL A 67 -20.30 23.59 -2.63
N SER A 68 -18.98 23.84 -2.58
CA SER A 68 -18.40 25.19 -2.71
C SER A 68 -16.96 25.16 -3.20
N GLY A 69 -16.45 26.31 -3.65
CA GLY A 69 -15.12 26.48 -4.25
C GLY A 69 -15.19 26.85 -5.73
N SER A 70 -14.20 27.59 -6.21
CA SER A 70 -14.14 28.12 -7.60
C SER A 70 -13.71 27.06 -8.62
N ARG A 71 -12.98 26.02 -8.19
CA ARG A 71 -12.43 24.96 -9.03
C ARG A 71 -13.32 23.72 -9.07
N ASN A 72 -12.85 22.65 -9.72
CA ASN A 72 -13.52 21.35 -9.78
C ASN A 72 -12.74 20.28 -8.98
N PRO A 73 -13.44 19.35 -8.32
CA PRO A 73 -12.78 18.31 -7.52
C PRO A 73 -11.88 17.43 -8.36
N SER A 74 -10.94 16.74 -7.71
CA SER A 74 -10.10 15.74 -8.36
C SER A 74 -10.94 14.70 -9.13
N SER A 75 -10.43 14.26 -10.28
CA SER A 75 -10.99 13.12 -11.03
C SER A 75 -11.01 11.82 -10.23
N GLU A 76 -10.26 11.76 -9.13
CA GLU A 76 -10.15 10.58 -8.27
C GLU A 76 -10.86 10.76 -6.93
N ILE A 77 -11.82 11.70 -6.84
CA ILE A 77 -12.59 11.88 -5.60
C ILE A 77 -13.29 10.60 -5.15
N ALA A 78 -13.70 9.73 -6.08
CA ALA A 78 -14.30 8.44 -5.80
C ALA A 78 -13.40 7.52 -4.95
N LEU A 79 -12.09 7.63 -5.10
CA LEU A 79 -11.11 6.88 -4.29
C LEU A 79 -11.15 7.31 -2.83
N HIS A 80 -11.16 8.62 -2.57
CA HIS A 80 -11.29 9.18 -1.22
C HIS A 80 -12.62 8.81 -0.57
N LEU A 81 -13.73 8.89 -1.33
CA LEU A 81 -15.06 8.52 -0.85
C LEU A 81 -15.12 7.04 -0.44
N ALA A 82 -14.49 6.16 -1.23
CA ALA A 82 -14.39 4.74 -0.90
C ALA A 82 -13.61 4.50 0.39
N CYS A 83 -12.55 5.26 0.64
CA CYS A 83 -11.81 5.20 1.91
C CYS A 83 -12.71 5.59 3.09
N TYR A 84 -13.37 6.75 3.04
CA TYR A 84 -14.24 7.21 4.12
C TYR A 84 -15.45 6.29 4.37
N LYS A 85 -16.00 5.69 3.30
CA LYS A 85 -17.12 4.74 3.41
C LYS A 85 -16.71 3.44 4.10
N ASN A 86 -15.53 2.92 3.77
CA ASN A 86 -15.03 1.65 4.32
C ASN A 86 -14.33 1.80 5.68
N ARG A 87 -13.91 3.03 6.02
CA ARG A 87 -13.21 3.35 7.28
C ARG A 87 -13.87 4.56 7.96
N PRO A 88 -14.92 4.37 8.76
CA PRO A 88 -15.54 5.47 9.51
C PRO A 88 -14.62 6.13 10.54
N ASP A 89 -13.51 5.48 10.90
CA ASP A 89 -12.54 5.91 11.91
C ASP A 89 -11.47 6.89 11.38
N ILE A 90 -11.41 7.14 10.06
CA ILE A 90 -10.44 8.07 9.47
C ILE A 90 -11.03 9.45 9.22
N GLY A 91 -10.17 10.46 9.29
CA GLY A 91 -10.50 11.87 9.02
C GLY A 91 -9.76 12.45 7.81
N ALA A 92 -8.81 11.73 7.23
CA ALA A 92 -8.05 12.21 6.08
C ALA A 92 -7.52 11.09 5.19
N VAL A 93 -7.28 11.44 3.93
CA VAL A 93 -6.75 10.56 2.89
C VAL A 93 -5.71 11.33 2.06
N VAL A 94 -4.57 10.72 1.79
CA VAL A 94 -3.52 11.22 0.89
C VAL A 94 -3.29 10.19 -0.20
N HIS A 95 -3.58 10.57 -1.44
CA HIS A 95 -3.15 9.88 -2.64
C HIS A 95 -1.93 10.59 -3.23
N ALA A 96 -0.83 9.85 -3.37
CA ALA A 96 0.43 10.36 -3.88
C ALA A 96 1.13 9.28 -4.71
N HIS A 97 2.20 9.68 -5.41
CA HIS A 97 2.99 8.85 -6.31
C HIS A 97 4.44 8.70 -5.79
N PRO A 98 4.65 8.07 -4.61
CA PRO A 98 5.99 7.82 -4.06
C PRO A 98 6.81 6.96 -5.02
N THR A 99 8.02 7.43 -5.33
CA THR A 99 8.81 6.98 -6.48
C THR A 99 9.20 5.52 -6.35
N LEU A 100 9.77 5.14 -5.20
CA LEU A 100 10.24 3.77 -5.02
C LEU A 100 9.08 2.81 -4.78
N CYS A 101 8.06 3.17 -4.01
CA CYS A 101 6.85 2.33 -3.90
C CYS A 101 6.26 1.99 -5.28
N ILE A 102 6.16 2.95 -6.20
CA ILE A 102 5.71 2.69 -7.57
C ILE A 102 6.72 1.83 -8.32
N ALA A 103 8.03 2.07 -8.19
CA ALA A 103 9.06 1.25 -8.84
C ALA A 103 8.96 -0.23 -8.42
N PHE A 104 8.76 -0.50 -7.13
CA PHE A 104 8.52 -1.85 -6.59
C PHE A 104 7.26 -2.48 -7.20
N SER A 105 6.16 -1.72 -7.26
CA SER A 105 4.90 -2.13 -7.90
C SER A 105 5.08 -2.50 -9.38
N VAL A 106 5.75 -1.66 -10.16
CA VAL A 106 6.04 -1.89 -11.59
C VAL A 106 6.93 -3.13 -11.79
N ALA A 107 7.86 -3.36 -10.87
CA ALA A 107 8.75 -4.53 -10.87
C ALA A 107 8.06 -5.82 -10.41
N GLY A 108 6.80 -5.77 -9.94
CA GLY A 108 6.10 -6.94 -9.39
C GLY A 108 6.66 -7.39 -8.05
N ILE A 109 7.28 -6.49 -7.29
CA ILE A 109 7.92 -6.77 -6.01
C ILE A 109 7.09 -6.14 -4.88
N GLN A 110 6.67 -6.95 -3.92
CA GLN A 110 5.92 -6.47 -2.76
C GLN A 110 6.83 -5.86 -1.68
N LEU A 111 6.36 -4.81 -1.02
CA LEU A 111 7.05 -4.11 0.08
C LEU A 111 6.80 -4.70 1.47
N ALA A 112 6.39 -5.96 1.55
CA ALA A 112 5.90 -6.54 2.78
C ALA A 112 6.96 -7.30 3.60
N GLN A 113 8.23 -7.21 3.20
CA GLN A 113 9.34 -7.80 3.96
C GLN A 113 9.48 -7.10 5.32
N CYS A 114 9.54 -7.87 6.41
CA CYS A 114 9.85 -7.36 7.76
C CYS A 114 11.32 -6.97 7.89
N LEU A 115 11.77 -5.95 7.16
CA LEU A 115 13.16 -5.48 7.16
C LEU A 115 13.44 -4.50 8.29
N LEU A 116 12.42 -3.74 8.71
CA LEU A 116 12.57 -2.64 9.64
C LEU A 116 11.54 -2.75 10.76
N PRO A 117 11.92 -2.50 12.03
CA PRO A 117 10.98 -2.44 13.15
C PRO A 117 9.83 -1.46 12.93
N GLU A 118 10.06 -0.35 12.21
CA GLU A 118 9.03 0.65 11.91
C GLU A 118 7.83 0.07 11.13
N VAL A 119 8.09 -0.89 10.22
CA VAL A 119 7.03 -1.61 9.49
C VAL A 119 6.15 -2.36 10.50
N ILE A 120 6.75 -3.00 11.50
CA ILE A 120 6.03 -3.79 12.50
C ILE A 120 5.29 -2.90 13.50
N PHE A 121 5.90 -1.78 13.90
CA PHE A 121 5.33 -0.87 14.90
C PHE A 121 4.18 -0.02 14.36
N THR A 122 4.26 0.42 13.10
CA THR A 122 3.37 1.47 12.58
C THR A 122 2.57 1.04 11.35
N LEU A 123 3.25 0.63 10.28
CA LEU A 123 2.62 0.40 8.97
C LEU A 123 1.84 -0.93 8.89
N GLY A 124 2.30 -1.97 9.59
CA GLY A 124 1.86 -3.33 9.31
C GLY A 124 2.33 -3.79 7.93
N SER A 125 1.54 -4.63 7.26
CA SER A 125 1.77 -4.97 5.85
C SER A 125 1.34 -3.82 4.93
N ILE A 126 2.03 -3.62 3.81
CA ILE A 126 1.65 -2.66 2.75
C ILE A 126 1.20 -3.47 1.52
N PRO A 127 -0.11 -3.75 1.37
CA PRO A 127 -0.59 -4.49 0.21
C PRO A 127 -0.49 -3.66 -1.08
N THR A 128 -0.36 -4.37 -2.19
CA THR A 128 -0.61 -3.81 -3.53
C THR A 128 -2.01 -4.22 -3.97
N ALA A 129 -2.88 -3.24 -4.23
CA ALA A 129 -4.20 -3.46 -4.83
C ALA A 129 -4.06 -3.83 -6.32
N ASP A 130 -4.96 -4.69 -6.79
CA ASP A 130 -5.03 -5.10 -8.20
C ASP A 130 -5.09 -3.89 -9.14
N TYR A 131 -4.45 -4.00 -10.31
CA TYR A 131 -4.50 -2.95 -11.32
C TYR A 131 -5.93 -2.53 -11.68
N ALA A 132 -6.16 -1.23 -11.64
CA ALA A 132 -7.34 -0.58 -12.17
C ALA A 132 -6.92 0.68 -12.94
N ALA A 133 -7.58 0.95 -14.07
CA ALA A 133 -7.32 2.16 -14.83
C ALA A 133 -7.63 3.40 -13.97
N PRO A 134 -6.70 4.37 -13.83
CA PRO A 134 -6.92 5.60 -13.07
C PRO A 134 -8.19 6.34 -13.53
N THR A 135 -8.81 7.10 -12.63
CA THR A 135 -10.04 7.88 -12.89
C THR A 135 -11.31 7.08 -13.23
N THR A 136 -11.27 5.73 -13.22
CA THR A 136 -12.46 4.90 -13.41
C THR A 136 -13.11 4.50 -12.09
N GLN A 137 -14.33 3.96 -12.17
CA GLN A 137 -15.03 3.37 -11.03
C GLN A 137 -14.41 2.06 -10.54
N ASP A 138 -13.37 1.56 -11.20
CA ASP A 138 -12.71 0.31 -10.81
C ASP A 138 -11.60 0.55 -9.78
N VAL A 139 -11.02 1.76 -9.70
CA VAL A 139 -10.04 2.09 -8.65
C VAL A 139 -10.64 1.98 -7.25
N PRO A 140 -11.83 2.56 -6.95
CA PRO A 140 -12.51 2.33 -5.66
C PRO A 140 -12.73 0.85 -5.31
N LYS A 141 -13.06 0.02 -6.32
CA LYS A 141 -13.31 -1.41 -6.11
C LYS A 141 -12.02 -2.17 -5.81
N SER A 142 -10.92 -1.81 -6.48
CA SER A 142 -9.62 -2.46 -6.30
C SER A 142 -9.11 -2.36 -4.85
N ILE A 143 -9.42 -1.26 -4.17
CA ILE A 143 -8.97 -1.04 -2.79
C ILE A 143 -9.95 -1.52 -1.71
N GLU A 144 -11.20 -1.85 -2.06
CA GLU A 144 -12.28 -2.04 -1.08
C GLU A 144 -11.95 -3.12 -0.02
N LYS A 145 -11.31 -4.22 -0.45
CA LYS A 145 -10.92 -5.31 0.44
C LYS A 145 -9.76 -4.90 1.36
N VAL A 146 -8.75 -4.25 0.78
CA VAL A 146 -7.51 -3.91 1.50
C VAL A 146 -7.66 -2.69 2.41
N ILE A 147 -8.41 -1.66 2.01
CA ILE A 147 -8.53 -0.41 2.79
C ILE A 147 -9.27 -0.61 4.13
N LYS A 148 -10.09 -1.66 4.24
CA LYS A 148 -10.73 -2.08 5.50
C LYS A 148 -9.70 -2.50 6.54
N GLU A 149 -8.54 -2.98 6.10
CA GLU A 149 -7.51 -3.58 6.95
C GLU A 149 -6.23 -2.76 7.05
N TYR A 150 -5.86 -2.04 6.00
CA TYR A 150 -4.56 -1.38 5.89
C TYR A 150 -4.70 0.13 5.82
N ASP A 151 -3.78 0.83 6.49
CA ASP A 151 -3.72 2.29 6.48
C ASP A 151 -2.86 2.84 5.33
N ALA A 152 -2.11 1.95 4.65
CA ALA A 152 -1.31 2.24 3.48
C ALA A 152 -1.57 1.17 2.40
N VAL A 153 -1.80 1.60 1.16
CA VAL A 153 -2.06 0.70 0.03
C VAL A 153 -1.30 1.22 -1.18
N ILE A 154 -0.55 0.34 -1.86
CA ILE A 154 0.03 0.64 -3.18
C ILE A 154 -1.03 0.32 -4.23
N LEU A 155 -1.22 1.22 -5.19
CA LEU A 155 -2.05 0.98 -6.37
C LEU A 155 -1.13 0.47 -7.49
N GLU A 156 -1.40 -0.73 -8.01
CA GLU A 156 -0.55 -1.35 -9.02
C GLU A 156 -0.31 -0.40 -10.22
N ARG A 157 0.97 -0.10 -10.52
CA ARG A 157 1.41 0.77 -11.64
C ARG A 157 0.77 2.17 -11.68
N HIS A 158 0.33 2.69 -10.52
CA HIS A 158 -0.34 3.97 -10.45
C HIS A 158 0.23 4.87 -9.36
N GLY A 159 0.11 4.49 -8.09
CA GLY A 159 0.47 5.35 -6.98
C GLY A 159 0.23 4.68 -5.65
N SER A 160 -0.14 5.46 -4.64
CA SER A 160 -0.43 4.95 -3.30
C SER A 160 -1.58 5.71 -2.66
N VAL A 161 -2.25 5.08 -1.71
CA VAL A 161 -3.27 5.69 -0.87
C VAL A 161 -2.90 5.45 0.59
N THR A 162 -2.88 6.51 1.37
CA THR A 162 -2.66 6.45 2.81
C THR A 162 -3.77 7.18 3.54
N ILE A 163 -4.15 6.64 4.69
CA ILE A 163 -5.28 7.13 5.47
C ILE A 163 -4.90 7.36 6.93
N GLY A 164 -5.63 8.24 7.60
CA GLY A 164 -5.35 8.59 8.99
C GLY A 164 -6.46 9.38 9.65
N LYS A 165 -6.39 9.54 10.97
CA LYS A 165 -7.34 10.37 11.73
C LYS A 165 -7.18 11.85 11.38
N THR A 166 -5.95 12.26 11.11
CA THR A 166 -5.59 13.59 10.61
C THR A 166 -4.82 13.47 9.30
N ILE A 167 -4.73 14.57 8.54
CA ILE A 167 -3.95 14.61 7.31
C ILE A 167 -2.46 14.38 7.57
N PHE A 168 -1.96 14.77 8.76
CA PHE A 168 -0.59 14.50 9.17
C PHE A 168 -0.37 13.01 9.42
N ASP A 169 -1.33 12.31 10.04
CA ASP A 169 -1.22 10.86 10.22
C ASP A 169 -1.12 10.13 8.87
N ALA A 170 -1.99 10.49 7.91
CA ALA A 170 -1.95 9.95 6.56
C ALA A 170 -0.62 10.28 5.85
N PHE A 171 -0.15 11.52 5.96
CA PHE A 171 1.14 11.95 5.40
C PHE A 171 2.34 11.22 6.03
N TYR A 172 2.36 11.02 7.35
CA TYR A 172 3.43 10.28 8.02
C TYR A 172 3.43 8.82 7.59
N THR A 173 2.26 8.22 7.39
CA THR A 173 2.14 6.87 6.81
C THR A 173 2.74 6.82 5.40
N LEU A 174 2.47 7.81 4.55
CA LEU A 174 3.08 7.92 3.21
C LEU A 174 4.61 8.03 3.29
N GLU A 175 5.11 8.88 4.19
CA GLU A 175 6.55 9.09 4.39
C GLU A 175 7.26 7.82 4.82
N ARG A 176 6.70 7.09 5.78
CA ARG A 176 7.25 5.81 6.22
C ARG A 176 7.23 4.77 5.11
N MET A 177 6.13 4.70 4.36
CA MET A 177 5.97 3.74 3.28
C MET A 177 7.05 3.92 2.20
N GLU A 178 7.32 5.16 1.77
CA GLU A 178 8.42 5.43 0.83
C GLU A 178 9.79 5.19 1.46
N HIS A 179 10.00 5.56 2.72
CA HIS A 179 11.28 5.34 3.40
C HIS A 179 11.63 3.85 3.50
N VAL A 180 10.65 2.99 3.76
CA VAL A 180 10.80 1.54 3.74
C VAL A 180 11.17 1.06 2.34
N ALA A 181 10.54 1.60 1.29
CA ALA A 181 10.89 1.27 -0.09
C ALA A 181 12.34 1.67 -0.43
N GLU A 182 12.76 2.86 0.01
CA GLU A 182 14.12 3.40 -0.16
C GLU A 182 15.18 2.52 0.48
N ILE A 183 15.01 2.19 1.76
CA ILE A 183 15.94 1.30 2.46
C ILE A 183 15.96 -0.08 1.78
N THR A 184 14.80 -0.61 1.41
CA THR A 184 14.70 -1.92 0.75
C THR A 184 15.44 -1.92 -0.59
N TYR A 185 15.28 -0.87 -1.39
CA TYR A 185 15.96 -0.71 -2.66
C TYR A 185 17.48 -0.67 -2.47
N HIS A 186 17.97 0.19 -1.57
CA HIS A 186 19.41 0.32 -1.32
C HIS A 186 20.01 -0.94 -0.70
N ALA A 187 19.34 -1.61 0.23
CA ALA A 187 19.81 -2.88 0.80
C ALA A 187 19.98 -3.96 -0.28
N ARG A 188 19.01 -4.06 -1.21
CA ARG A 188 19.11 -4.98 -2.35
C ARG A 188 20.22 -4.59 -3.32
N ALA A 189 20.41 -3.30 -3.57
CA ALA A 189 21.50 -2.80 -4.41
C ALA A 189 22.88 -3.09 -3.81
N LEU A 190 23.00 -3.10 -2.48
CA LEU A 190 24.21 -3.54 -1.76
C LEU A 190 24.41 -5.06 -1.76
N GLY A 191 23.44 -5.82 -2.28
CA GLY A 191 23.54 -7.26 -2.53
C GLY A 191 22.65 -8.14 -1.64
N ASN A 192 22.07 -7.61 -0.55
CA ASN A 192 21.16 -8.40 0.30
C ASN A 192 20.26 -7.52 1.21
N ALA A 193 18.98 -7.85 1.29
CA ALA A 193 18.04 -7.31 2.27
C ALA A 193 17.65 -8.43 3.25
N ARG A 194 18.27 -8.44 4.43
CA ARG A 194 18.07 -9.49 5.45
C ARG A 194 16.83 -9.18 6.29
N PRO A 195 15.76 -10.00 6.24
CA PRO A 195 14.59 -9.79 7.07
C PRO A 195 14.89 -10.10 8.54
N LEU A 196 14.09 -9.49 9.42
CA LEU A 196 14.01 -9.86 10.83
C LEU A 196 13.56 -11.32 10.95
N SER A 197 14.12 -12.05 11.92
CA SER A 197 13.69 -13.42 12.22
C SER A 197 12.29 -13.43 12.85
N GLY A 198 11.59 -14.56 12.79
CA GLY A 198 10.27 -14.70 13.42
C GLY A 198 10.29 -14.32 14.91
N ALA A 199 11.34 -14.71 15.64
CA ALA A 199 11.50 -14.36 17.05
C ALA A 199 11.66 -12.84 17.28
N GLN A 200 12.38 -12.14 16.40
CA GLN A 200 12.51 -10.68 16.46
C GLN A 200 11.19 -9.99 16.14
N VAL A 201 10.44 -10.50 15.15
CA VAL A 201 9.10 -9.98 14.83
C VAL A 201 8.15 -10.15 16.02
N ASP A 202 8.13 -11.34 16.64
CA ASP A 202 7.29 -11.62 17.82
C ASP A 202 7.62 -10.71 19.01
N GLU A 203 8.90 -10.44 19.25
CA GLU A 203 9.34 -9.51 20.28
C GLU A 203 8.85 -8.08 20.01
N LEU A 204 8.98 -7.61 18.77
CA LEU A 204 8.51 -6.29 18.36
C LEU A 204 6.99 -6.17 18.44
N LEU A 205 6.23 -7.22 18.12
CA LEU A 205 4.78 -7.26 18.27
C LEU A 205 4.37 -7.14 19.75
N LYS A 206 5.07 -7.80 20.68
CA LYS A 206 4.82 -7.65 22.13
C LYS A 206 5.11 -6.22 22.62
N ILE A 207 6.20 -5.62 22.15
CA ILE A 207 6.53 -4.23 22.47
C ILE A 207 5.43 -3.30 21.94
N ARG A 208 4.97 -3.50 20.70
CA ARG A 208 3.89 -2.72 20.09
C ARG A 208 2.61 -2.77 20.93
N GLU A 209 2.21 -3.97 21.36
CA GLU A 209 1.04 -4.17 22.23
C GLU A 209 1.20 -3.44 23.57
N SER A 210 2.40 -3.52 24.18
CA SER A 210 2.68 -2.85 25.46
C SER A 210 2.62 -1.32 25.36
N LEU A 211 2.99 -0.76 24.20
CA LEU A 211 2.95 0.67 23.92
C LEU A 211 1.58 1.17 23.44
N GLY A 212 0.62 0.27 23.19
CA GLY A 212 -0.70 0.63 22.67
C GLY A 212 -0.64 1.29 21.28
N LEU A 213 0.39 1.00 20.49
CA LEU A 213 0.57 1.61 19.18
C LEU A 213 -0.50 1.12 18.19
N PRO A 214 -1.08 2.02 17.37
CA PRO A 214 -2.11 1.66 16.42
C PRO A 214 -1.58 0.79 15.26
N GLY A 215 -2.52 0.15 14.57
CA GLY A 215 -2.32 -0.56 13.30
C GLY A 215 -2.53 -2.09 13.40
N LYS A 216 -2.73 -2.74 12.25
CA LYS A 216 -3.16 -4.14 12.18
C LYS A 216 -1.98 -5.12 12.10
N LYS A 217 -2.29 -6.42 12.25
CA LYS A 217 -1.32 -7.52 12.31
C LYS A 217 -0.50 -7.58 11.03
N VAL A 218 0.81 -7.77 11.17
CA VAL A 218 1.69 -8.14 10.06
C VAL A 218 1.42 -9.62 9.74
N THR A 219 1.02 -9.89 8.52
CA THR A 219 0.69 -11.24 8.03
C THR A 219 1.79 -11.70 7.08
N CYS A 220 2.47 -12.80 7.41
CA CYS A 220 3.51 -13.38 6.56
C CYS A 220 3.02 -13.77 5.15
N ASN A 221 1.71 -13.99 4.97
CA ASN A 221 1.13 -14.34 3.66
C ASN A 221 1.17 -13.19 2.65
N ASP A 222 1.20 -11.94 3.14
CA ASP A 222 1.26 -10.75 2.29
C ASP A 222 2.70 -10.31 2.02
N CYS A 223 3.69 -11.01 2.58
CA CYS A 223 5.10 -10.67 2.60
C CYS A 223 5.82 -10.97 1.27
N ASN A 224 5.46 -12.10 0.61
CA ASN A 224 6.11 -12.70 -0.58
C ASN A 224 7.65 -12.61 -0.64
N ALA A 225 8.28 -12.36 0.51
CA ALA A 225 9.69 -12.02 0.65
C ALA A 225 10.58 -13.25 0.64
N CYS A 226 10.04 -14.33 1.21
CA CYS A 226 10.71 -15.59 1.37
C CYS A 226 10.16 -16.53 0.30
N SER A 227 11.01 -16.94 -0.64
CA SER A 227 10.65 -17.86 -1.74
C SER A 227 10.20 -19.25 -1.26
N LYS A 228 10.37 -19.52 0.03
CA LYS A 228 9.97 -20.71 0.78
C LYS A 228 9.54 -20.20 2.15
N HIS A 229 8.49 -20.77 2.75
CA HIS A 229 7.97 -20.43 4.08
C HIS A 229 8.97 -20.68 5.23
N ASP A 230 10.19 -20.16 5.16
CA ASP A 230 11.17 -20.19 6.23
C ASP A 230 11.54 -18.76 6.60
N CYS A 231 10.67 -18.15 7.40
CA CYS A 231 11.08 -17.09 8.31
C CYS A 231 11.46 -17.75 9.65
N SER A 232 12.47 -18.63 9.60
CA SER A 232 12.97 -19.49 10.69
C SER A 232 11.87 -20.18 11.53
N SER A 233 11.47 -21.38 11.10
CA SER A 233 10.61 -22.30 11.85
C SER A 233 11.12 -22.58 13.28
N SER A 234 10.50 -21.99 14.30
CA SER A 234 10.59 -22.50 15.68
C SER A 234 9.52 -21.96 16.63
N SER A 235 8.24 -22.24 16.38
CA SER A 235 7.21 -22.22 17.43
C SER A 235 5.93 -22.92 16.97
N GLN A 236 5.99 -24.25 16.86
CA GLN A 236 4.94 -25.21 17.22
C GLN A 236 5.34 -26.60 16.70
N ARG A 237 6.05 -27.37 17.53
CA ARG A 237 5.94 -28.83 17.44
C ARG A 237 4.66 -29.21 18.16
N GLU A 238 3.55 -29.24 17.44
CA GLU A 238 2.45 -30.13 17.81
C GLU A 238 2.63 -31.43 17.02
N THR A 239 2.77 -32.50 17.77
CA THR A 239 2.85 -33.87 17.27
C THR A 239 1.58 -34.22 16.51
N SER A 240 1.65 -34.23 15.19
CA SER A 240 0.74 -35.02 14.37
C SER A 240 1.54 -35.65 13.24
N SER A 241 1.51 -36.97 13.19
CA SER A 241 2.12 -37.78 12.13
C SER A 241 1.59 -37.31 10.77
N PRO A 242 2.45 -37.19 9.74
CA PRO A 242 1.98 -36.79 8.42
C PRO A 242 1.07 -37.87 7.85
N ALA A 243 -0.15 -37.49 7.48
CA ALA A 243 -0.96 -38.27 6.55
C ALA A 243 -0.19 -38.39 5.21
N PRO A 244 -0.22 -39.55 4.53
CA PRO A 244 0.58 -39.76 3.34
C PRO A 244 0.13 -38.81 2.23
N ALA A 245 1.10 -38.08 1.66
CA ALA A 245 0.90 -37.26 0.47
C ALA A 245 0.45 -38.16 -0.69
N LYS A 246 -0.62 -37.74 -1.39
CA LYS A 246 -0.91 -38.26 -2.73
C LYS A 246 0.26 -37.85 -3.63
N LYS A 247 1.00 -38.85 -4.10
CA LYS A 247 1.96 -38.68 -5.20
C LYS A 247 1.16 -38.53 -6.48
N ASP A 248 1.22 -37.36 -7.09
CA ASP A 248 0.87 -37.24 -8.50
C ASP A 248 1.96 -37.93 -9.34
N ASP A 249 1.51 -38.89 -10.15
CA ASP A 249 2.31 -39.85 -10.91
C ASP A 249 2.75 -39.27 -12.25
N ASP A 250 3.66 -38.29 -12.22
CA ASP A 250 4.25 -37.72 -13.43
C ASP A 250 5.47 -38.52 -13.94
N SER A 251 5.92 -39.54 -13.20
CA SER A 251 7.08 -40.35 -13.57
C SER A 251 6.83 -41.16 -14.84
N ALA A 252 5.63 -41.72 -14.98
CA ALA A 252 5.25 -42.49 -16.17
C ALA A 252 5.15 -41.60 -17.42
N LEU A 253 4.67 -40.37 -17.27
CA LEU A 253 4.55 -39.41 -18.36
C LEU A 253 5.93 -38.91 -18.82
N VAL A 254 6.84 -38.64 -17.87
CA VAL A 254 8.22 -38.26 -18.17
C VAL A 254 8.98 -39.38 -18.88
N GLU A 255 8.81 -40.64 -18.47
CA GLU A 255 9.42 -41.77 -19.17
C GLU A 255 8.86 -41.95 -20.59
N LEU A 256 7.55 -41.76 -20.77
CA LEU A 256 6.88 -41.86 -22.07
C LEU A 256 7.41 -40.81 -23.06
N ILE A 257 7.47 -39.55 -22.62
CA ILE A 257 7.95 -38.42 -23.44
C ILE A 257 9.44 -38.61 -23.78
N THR A 258 10.25 -39.01 -22.80
CA THR A 258 11.69 -39.22 -23.00
C THR A 258 11.95 -40.32 -24.04
N ARG A 259 11.19 -41.42 -23.98
CA ARG A 259 11.31 -42.51 -24.95
C ARG A 259 10.93 -42.06 -26.37
N GLU A 260 9.88 -41.28 -26.52
CA GLU A 260 9.40 -40.83 -27.84
C GLU A 260 10.40 -39.85 -28.48
N VAL A 261 10.91 -38.89 -27.71
CA VAL A 261 11.95 -37.94 -28.17
C VAL A 261 13.22 -38.67 -28.60
N MET A 262 13.66 -39.66 -27.82
CA MET A 262 14.85 -40.45 -28.16
C MET A 262 14.64 -41.34 -29.40
N ALA A 263 13.40 -41.76 -29.68
CA ALA A 263 13.08 -42.51 -30.89
C ALA A 263 13.09 -41.63 -32.14
N GLU A 264 12.60 -40.38 -32.06
CA GLU A 264 12.66 -39.43 -33.18
C GLU A 264 14.09 -39.00 -33.51
N LEU A 265 14.92 -38.73 -32.49
CA LEU A 265 16.33 -38.36 -32.71
C LEU A 265 17.12 -39.47 -33.41
N ARG A 266 16.78 -40.74 -33.17
CA ARG A 266 17.37 -41.90 -33.86
C ARG A 266 16.85 -42.12 -35.28
N ARG A 267 15.71 -41.57 -35.65
CA ARG A 267 15.17 -41.61 -37.02
C ARG A 267 15.69 -40.45 -37.87
N ALA A 268 16.19 -39.39 -37.24
CA ALA A 268 16.78 -38.21 -37.88
C ALA A 268 18.32 -38.30 -38.05
N SER A 269 18.93 -39.43 -37.68
CA SER A 269 20.35 -39.76 -37.87
C SER A 269 20.51 -40.94 -38.82
#